data_AF-A0A0F9I7J7-F1
#
_entry.id   AF-A0A0F9I7J7-F1
#
_cell.length_a   1.000
_cell.length_b   1.000
_cell.length_c   1.000
_cell.angle_alpha   90.00
_cell.angle_beta   90.00
_cell.angle_gamma   90.00
#
_symmetry.space_group_name_H-M   'P 1'
#
loop_
_entity.id
_entity.type
_entity.pdbx_description
1 polymer ?
#
loop_
_entity_poly.entity_id
_entity_poly.type
_entity_poly.pdbx_seq_one_letter_code
_entity_poly.pdbx_strand_id
1 'polypeptide(L)'
;ATDNQWLLGLLTVGATIYIMTARDRTGGEPGFGPMIWDTWVYLAATTSQAMHLSTLTTPPRLWFGNDNDTSYIKLADVDDSAYRFATSGLRYTNKYTFGDWRNKDFPKIVVAGSGTLSAARYWDIYYNVDGGAFSALDIDGSTMRVNSDGLSTFYLPLTVVGREVQFRFNFVGDSATAPPELNYFEPFAVPQSKKVPLNTLLLHLVRGAEYDMGQEVRSAAEQLSDLATLDESSSPLVASGPWGEDTNMWLKSLKVVEVIQEPDLEAEYLVLVELQERKVA
;
A
#
# COMPACT_ATOMS: atom_id res chain seq x y z
N ALA A 1 16.02 33.16 -10.42
CA ALA A 1 15.88 33.48 -8.99
C ALA A 1 14.79 32.55 -8.47
N THR A 2 15.05 31.75 -7.44
CA THR A 2 14.08 30.78 -6.93
C THR A 2 13.20 31.47 -5.89
N ASP A 3 11.96 31.74 -6.27
CA ASP A 3 10.99 32.56 -5.53
C ASP A 3 10.31 31.85 -4.34
N ASN A 4 11.07 31.03 -3.60
CA ASN A 4 10.76 30.54 -2.26
C ASN A 4 12.05 29.93 -1.68
N GLN A 5 12.44 30.35 -0.47
CA GLN A 5 13.77 30.14 0.12
C GLN A 5 14.03 28.67 0.46
N TRP A 6 14.46 27.87 -0.52
CA TRP A 6 15.04 26.56 -0.24
C TRP A 6 16.46 26.76 0.30
N LEU A 7 16.71 26.41 1.56
CA LEU A 7 18.03 26.41 2.16
C LEU A 7 18.77 25.14 1.75
N LEU A 8 20.02 25.27 1.31
CA LEU A 8 20.88 24.12 1.04
C LEU A 8 21.86 23.92 2.19
N GLY A 9 21.99 22.68 2.65
CA GLY A 9 22.91 22.29 3.71
C GLY A 9 23.84 21.17 3.27
N LEU A 10 25.08 21.20 3.72
CA LEU A 10 26.01 20.07 3.65
C LEU A 10 26.14 19.50 5.06
N LEU A 11 25.77 18.23 5.24
CA LEU A 11 25.88 17.51 6.50
C LEU A 11 26.82 16.32 6.32
N THR A 12 27.87 16.26 7.15
CA THR A 12 28.83 15.16 7.16
C THR A 12 28.59 14.29 8.39
N VAL A 13 28.27 13.01 8.17
CA VAL A 13 28.02 12.03 9.24
C VAL A 13 28.98 10.85 9.04
N GLY A 14 30.04 10.80 9.86
CA GLY A 14 31.11 9.83 9.69
C GLY A 14 31.78 9.96 8.31
N ALA A 15 31.78 8.88 7.54
CA ALA A 15 32.29 8.84 6.16
C ALA A 15 31.18 9.01 5.10
N THR A 16 30.08 9.67 5.44
CA THR A 16 28.98 9.91 4.50
C THR A 16 28.63 11.38 4.46
N ILE A 17 28.21 11.85 3.29
CA ILE A 17 27.73 13.23 3.13
C ILE A 17 26.29 13.24 2.64
N TYR A 18 25.55 14.21 3.15
CA TYR A 18 24.19 14.53 2.79
C TYR A 18 24.17 15.97 2.30
N ILE A 19 23.79 16.17 1.03
CA ILE A 19 23.34 17.48 0.56
C ILE A 19 21.86 17.53 0.85
N MET A 20 21.47 18.43 1.73
CA MET A 20 20.12 18.58 2.22
C MET A 20 19.48 19.81 1.62
N THR A 21 18.17 19.74 1.43
CA THR A 21 17.34 20.89 1.12
C THR A 21 16.36 21.11 2.26
N ALA A 22 16.13 22.36 2.62
CA ALA A 22 15.21 22.74 3.67
C ALA A 22 14.21 23.75 3.15
N ARG A 23 12.97 23.62 3.64
CA ARG A 23 11.93 24.63 3.51
C ARG A 23 11.42 25.03 4.88
N ASP A 24 10.80 26.20 4.95
CA ASP A 24 10.07 26.60 6.14
C ASP A 24 8.95 25.61 6.45
N ARG A 25 8.82 25.32 7.74
CA ARG A 25 7.75 24.48 8.28
C ARG A 25 6.45 25.29 8.32
N THR A 26 5.37 24.69 7.85
CA THR A 26 4.03 25.30 7.90
C THR A 26 3.09 24.49 8.79
N GLY A 27 2.12 25.14 9.42
CA GLY A 27 0.98 24.56 10.15
C GLY A 27 1.09 23.12 10.67
N GLY A 28 1.76 22.89 11.81
CA GLY A 28 1.66 21.62 12.55
C GLY A 28 2.41 20.42 11.94
N GLU A 29 3.09 20.57 10.81
CA GLU A 29 3.91 19.50 10.19
C GLU A 29 4.94 18.94 11.20
N PRO A 30 5.19 17.63 11.32
CA PRO A 30 6.21 17.11 12.24
C PRO A 30 7.64 17.51 11.82
N GLY A 31 8.49 17.92 12.78
CA GLY A 31 9.89 18.29 12.49
C GLY A 31 10.62 18.95 13.66
N PHE A 32 11.97 18.93 13.62
CA PHE A 32 12.84 19.62 14.58
C PHE A 32 13.19 21.02 14.07
N GLY A 33 12.80 22.05 14.82
CA GLY A 33 13.12 23.45 14.49
C GLY A 33 12.16 24.09 13.47
N PRO A 34 12.55 25.26 12.93
CA PRO A 34 11.71 26.04 12.02
C PRO A 34 11.65 25.49 10.59
N MET A 35 12.52 24.54 10.24
CA MET A 35 12.67 24.02 8.88
C MET A 35 12.44 22.51 8.83
N ILE A 36 11.85 22.07 7.72
CA ILE A 36 11.79 20.65 7.36
C ILE A 36 12.94 20.36 6.42
N TRP A 37 13.82 19.46 6.83
CA TRP A 37 14.98 19.03 6.06
C TRP A 37 14.68 17.74 5.31
N ASP A 38 15.06 17.70 4.04
CA ASP A 38 15.01 16.51 3.21
C ASP A 38 16.37 16.27 2.56
N THR A 39 16.67 14.99 2.30
CA THR A 39 17.93 14.62 1.63
C THR A 39 17.76 14.82 0.14
N TRP A 40 18.59 15.69 -0.45
CA TRP A 40 18.65 15.83 -1.89
C TRP A 40 19.63 14.83 -2.50
N VAL A 41 20.85 14.75 -1.95
CA VAL A 41 21.88 13.80 -2.40
C VAL A 41 22.51 13.13 -1.19
N TYR A 42 22.68 11.82 -1.28
CA TYR A 42 23.47 11.02 -0.35
C TYR A 42 24.65 10.39 -1.09
N LEU A 43 25.85 10.54 -0.53
CA LEU A 43 27.05 9.84 -1.01
C LEU A 43 27.66 9.05 0.13
N ALA A 44 27.78 7.74 -0.10
CA ALA A 44 28.41 6.82 0.83
C ALA A 44 29.94 6.87 0.67
N ALA A 45 30.66 6.72 1.78
CA ALA A 45 32.13 6.64 1.80
C ALA A 45 32.84 7.85 1.15
N THR A 46 32.23 9.03 1.25
CA THR A 46 32.75 10.29 0.72
C THR A 46 32.84 11.31 1.84
N THR A 47 33.88 12.14 1.81
CA THR A 47 34.07 13.28 2.69
C THR A 47 33.92 14.60 1.93
N SER A 48 33.30 15.58 2.58
CA SER A 48 33.19 16.94 2.07
C SER A 48 33.14 17.90 3.24
N GLN A 49 33.80 19.04 3.09
CA GLN A 49 33.88 20.09 4.10
C GLN A 49 33.38 21.44 3.58
N ALA A 50 33.11 21.53 2.27
CA ALA A 50 32.75 22.78 1.63
C ALA A 50 31.74 22.55 0.51
N MET A 51 30.79 23.48 0.43
CA MET A 51 29.80 23.58 -0.63
C MET A 51 29.75 25.03 -1.09
N HIS A 52 29.70 25.25 -2.39
CA HIS A 52 29.70 26.57 -3.00
C HIS A 52 28.73 26.65 -4.16
N LEU A 53 27.72 27.51 -4.03
CA LEU A 53 26.82 27.87 -5.11
C LEU A 53 27.50 28.88 -6.04
N SER A 54 27.60 28.56 -7.33
CA SER A 54 28.22 29.43 -8.32
C SER A 54 27.32 29.63 -9.54
N THR A 55 27.16 30.89 -9.95
CA THR A 55 26.50 31.30 -11.19
C THR A 55 27.49 31.60 -12.32
N LEU A 56 28.79 31.35 -12.10
CA LEU A 56 29.84 31.61 -13.09
C LEU A 56 29.80 30.63 -14.27
N THR A 57 29.10 29.51 -14.11
CA THR A 57 28.83 28.56 -15.19
C THR A 57 27.38 28.68 -15.65
N THR A 58 27.14 28.34 -16.92
CA THR A 58 25.80 28.14 -17.46
C THR A 58 25.62 26.65 -17.81
N PRO A 59 24.67 25.94 -17.18
CA PRO A 59 23.81 26.38 -16.08
C PRO A 59 24.58 26.64 -14.76
N PRO A 60 24.00 27.39 -13.81
CA PRO A 60 24.56 27.55 -12.46
C PRO A 60 24.81 26.19 -11.81
N ARG A 61 25.82 26.12 -10.94
CA ARG A 61 26.27 24.87 -10.32
C ARG A 61 26.39 25.00 -8.82
N LEU A 62 25.99 23.94 -8.12
CA LEU A 62 26.37 23.70 -6.74
C LEU A 62 27.63 22.84 -6.74
N TRP A 63 28.76 23.44 -6.39
CA TRP A 63 30.04 22.74 -6.24
C TRP A 63 30.19 22.22 -4.83
N PHE A 64 30.81 21.06 -4.66
CA PHE A 64 31.13 20.50 -3.36
C PHE A 64 32.38 19.63 -3.44
N GLY A 65 33.12 19.55 -2.33
CA GLY A 65 34.25 18.63 -2.23
C GLY A 65 33.78 17.18 -2.29
N ASN A 66 34.55 16.31 -2.95
CA ASN A 66 34.31 14.89 -3.04
C ASN A 66 35.64 14.18 -2.78
N ASP A 67 35.97 14.01 -1.51
CA ASP A 67 37.30 13.58 -1.05
C ASP A 67 38.41 14.52 -1.56
N ASN A 68 39.28 14.01 -2.43
CA ASN A 68 40.35 14.80 -3.07
C ASN A 68 39.91 15.46 -4.38
N ASP A 69 38.68 15.19 -4.84
CA ASP A 69 38.12 15.72 -6.07
C ASP A 69 37.07 16.80 -5.79
N THR A 70 36.58 17.43 -6.87
CA THR A 70 35.45 18.36 -6.81
C THR A 70 34.32 17.84 -7.67
N SER A 71 33.12 17.79 -7.08
CA SER A 71 31.89 17.39 -7.76
C SER A 71 30.94 18.59 -7.89
N TYR A 72 29.96 18.49 -8.80
CA TYR A 72 28.94 19.53 -8.95
C TYR A 72 27.56 18.99 -9.31
N ILE A 73 26.53 19.76 -8.96
CA ILE A 73 25.14 19.58 -9.42
C ILE A 73 24.78 20.80 -10.28
N LYS A 74 24.20 20.56 -11.45
CA LYS A 74 23.67 21.63 -12.32
C LYS A 74 22.28 22.06 -11.83
N LEU A 75 22.02 23.37 -11.79
CA LEU A 75 20.86 23.99 -11.12
C LEU A 75 19.86 24.68 -12.08
N ALA A 76 19.80 24.25 -13.34
CA ALA A 76 18.80 24.72 -14.32
C ALA A 76 17.91 23.58 -14.81
N ASP A 77 17.04 23.89 -15.78
CA ASP A 77 16.13 22.94 -16.40
C ASP A 77 16.86 21.67 -16.88
N VAL A 78 16.27 20.54 -16.53
CA VAL A 78 16.80 19.19 -16.65
C VAL A 78 16.88 18.73 -18.13
N ASP A 79 16.19 19.45 -19.01
CA ASP A 79 16.04 19.13 -20.44
C ASP A 79 17.25 19.51 -21.33
N ASP A 80 18.29 20.13 -20.77
CA ASP A 80 19.50 20.42 -21.54
C ASP A 80 20.29 19.13 -21.83
N SER A 81 20.54 18.86 -23.11
CA SER A 81 21.34 17.73 -23.62
C SER A 81 22.75 17.56 -23.00
N ALA A 82 23.28 18.61 -22.36
CA ALA A 82 24.52 18.56 -21.61
C ALA A 82 24.38 17.90 -20.22
N TYR A 83 23.17 17.68 -19.72
CA TYR A 83 22.94 17.00 -18.43
C TYR A 83 23.38 15.55 -18.51
N ARG A 84 24.00 15.11 -17.41
CA ARG A 84 24.39 13.73 -17.19
C ARG A 84 23.83 13.33 -15.85
N PHE A 85 23.05 12.27 -15.83
CA PHE A 85 22.44 11.72 -14.64
C PHE A 85 23.31 10.60 -14.10
N ALA A 86 23.29 10.43 -12.78
CA ALA A 86 23.84 9.21 -12.19
C ALA A 86 23.10 7.99 -12.77
N THR A 87 23.74 6.83 -12.77
CA THR A 87 23.10 5.55 -13.14
C THR A 87 22.65 4.76 -11.91
N SER A 88 22.94 5.29 -10.72
CA SER A 88 22.50 4.75 -9.45
C SER A 88 22.45 5.85 -8.42
N GLY A 89 21.57 5.74 -7.45
CA GLY A 89 21.53 6.67 -6.33
C GLY A 89 20.52 6.24 -5.29
N LEU A 90 20.56 6.88 -4.13
CA LEU A 90 19.52 6.70 -3.15
C LEU A 90 19.13 8.02 -2.50
N ARG A 91 17.88 8.11 -2.07
CA ARG A 91 17.30 9.23 -1.34
C ARG A 91 16.45 8.71 -0.20
N TYR A 92 16.50 9.38 0.94
CA TYR A 92 15.61 9.13 2.06
C TYR A 92 14.54 10.21 2.12
N THR A 93 13.31 9.83 2.51
CA THR A 93 12.28 10.80 2.85
C THR A 93 12.43 11.27 4.29
N ASN A 94 11.66 12.30 4.66
CA ASN A 94 11.31 12.50 6.06
C ASN A 94 10.51 11.30 6.60
N LYS A 95 10.37 11.25 7.93
CA LYS A 95 9.56 10.27 8.62
C LYS A 95 8.08 10.65 8.55
N TYR A 96 7.22 9.68 8.29
CA TYR A 96 5.77 9.78 8.25
C TYR A 96 5.17 8.98 9.41
N THR A 97 4.02 9.42 9.91
CA THR A 97 3.23 8.63 10.85
C THR A 97 1.88 8.36 10.21
N PHE A 98 1.57 7.09 9.97
CA PHE A 98 0.19 6.71 9.64
C PHE A 98 -0.61 6.83 10.93
N GLY A 99 -1.45 7.87 11.03
CA GLY A 99 -2.30 8.07 12.20
C GLY A 99 -3.16 6.84 12.50
N ASP A 100 -3.62 6.70 13.74
CA ASP A 100 -4.66 5.73 14.09
C ASP A 100 -5.99 6.19 13.48
N TRP A 101 -6.19 5.89 12.20
CA TRP A 101 -7.42 6.23 11.47
C TRP A 101 -8.51 5.16 11.64
N ARG A 102 -8.43 4.37 12.73
CA ARG A 102 -9.27 3.22 13.12
C ARG A 102 -8.81 1.91 12.44
N ASN A 103 -9.17 0.79 13.07
CA ASN A 103 -8.77 -0.60 12.75
C ASN A 103 -9.04 -1.13 11.32
N LYS A 104 -9.48 -0.29 10.39
CA LYS A 104 -9.93 -0.70 9.05
C LYS A 104 -9.20 0.01 7.92
N ASP A 105 -8.13 0.75 8.18
CA ASP A 105 -7.43 1.47 7.14
C ASP A 105 -6.27 0.65 6.57
N PHE A 106 -6.13 0.63 5.25
CA PHE A 106 -4.96 0.04 4.59
C PHE A 106 -3.90 1.12 4.38
N PRO A 107 -2.74 1.05 5.07
CA PRO A 107 -1.63 1.94 4.81
C PRO A 107 -1.06 1.60 3.43
N LYS A 108 -0.97 2.60 2.56
CA LYS A 108 -0.43 2.43 1.22
C LYS A 108 0.38 3.64 0.80
N ILE A 109 1.16 3.43 -0.25
CA ILE A 109 1.87 4.51 -0.94
C ILE A 109 1.44 4.53 -2.40
N VAL A 110 1.34 5.74 -2.93
CA VAL A 110 1.14 5.98 -4.36
C VAL A 110 2.37 6.68 -4.90
N VAL A 111 2.93 6.12 -5.96
CA VAL A 111 4.14 6.63 -6.61
C VAL A 111 3.91 6.71 -8.10
N ALA A 112 4.19 7.85 -8.72
CA ALA A 112 4.12 7.99 -10.16
C ALA A 112 5.52 8.11 -10.75
N GLY A 113 5.82 7.20 -11.66
CA GLY A 113 7.04 7.20 -12.45
C GLY A 113 6.81 7.76 -13.86
N SER A 114 7.82 8.36 -14.47
CA SER A 114 7.77 8.73 -15.88
C SER A 114 9.14 8.72 -16.58
N GLY A 115 9.12 8.96 -17.89
CA GLY A 115 10.30 9.23 -18.70
C GLY A 115 10.75 7.98 -19.45
N THR A 116 11.72 7.26 -18.89
CA THR A 116 12.36 6.13 -19.58
C THR A 116 12.39 4.85 -18.74
N LEU A 117 11.40 4.70 -17.85
CA LEU A 117 11.28 3.54 -16.96
C LEU A 117 11.22 2.22 -17.74
N SER A 118 11.96 1.23 -17.25
CA SER A 118 12.02 -0.10 -17.84
C SER A 118 12.57 -1.12 -16.83
N ALA A 119 12.68 -2.38 -17.23
CA ALA A 119 13.33 -3.41 -16.42
C ALA A 119 14.80 -3.10 -16.06
N ALA A 120 15.50 -2.27 -16.86
CA ALA A 120 16.87 -1.84 -16.60
C ALA A 120 16.97 -0.43 -15.96
N ARG A 121 15.86 0.31 -15.93
CA ARG A 121 15.76 1.69 -15.40
C ARG A 121 14.56 1.76 -14.47
N TYR A 122 14.79 1.64 -13.17
CA TYR A 122 13.71 1.53 -12.21
C TYR A 122 14.05 2.18 -10.87
N TRP A 123 13.01 2.36 -10.07
CA TRP A 123 13.10 2.78 -8.69
C TRP A 123 12.59 1.67 -7.79
N ASP A 124 13.43 1.21 -6.87
CA ASP A 124 13.02 0.35 -5.77
C ASP A 124 12.69 1.21 -4.55
N ILE A 125 11.51 1.01 -3.99
CA ILE A 125 11.05 1.71 -2.81
C ILE A 125 11.25 0.79 -1.62
N TYR A 126 12.00 1.27 -0.66
CA TYR A 126 12.15 0.63 0.63
C TYR A 126 11.43 1.44 1.69
N TYR A 127 10.98 0.78 2.75
CA TYR A 127 10.45 1.40 3.95
C TYR A 127 11.08 0.75 5.17
N ASN A 128 11.23 1.50 6.26
CA ASN A 128 11.47 0.95 7.58
C ASN A 128 10.38 1.40 8.55
N VAL A 129 10.29 0.70 9.68
CA VAL A 129 9.34 1.02 10.75
C VAL A 129 10.13 1.29 12.02
N ASP A 130 9.90 2.43 12.66
CA ASP A 130 10.56 2.92 13.87
C ASP A 130 12.10 2.81 13.83
N GLY A 131 12.71 3.13 12.70
CA GLY A 131 14.17 3.07 12.55
C GLY A 131 14.73 1.65 12.39
N GLY A 132 13.88 0.64 12.18
CA GLY A 132 14.29 -0.74 11.92
C GLY A 132 14.96 -0.95 10.56
N ALA A 133 15.10 -2.22 10.17
CA ALA A 133 15.65 -2.60 8.88
C ALA A 133 14.72 -2.18 7.73
N PHE A 134 15.32 -1.81 6.59
CA PHE A 134 14.58 -1.46 5.38
C PHE A 134 14.08 -2.72 4.65
N SER A 135 12.78 -2.77 4.37
CA SER A 135 12.12 -3.78 3.53
C SER A 135 11.70 -3.15 2.20
N ALA A 136 11.79 -3.91 1.10
CA ALA A 136 11.24 -3.51 -0.20
C ALA A 136 9.98 -4.31 -0.57
N LEU A 137 9.44 -5.11 0.34
CA LEU A 137 8.29 -5.97 0.04
C LEU A 137 6.99 -5.30 0.46
N ASP A 138 5.99 -5.35 -0.40
CA ASP A 138 4.62 -4.97 -0.04
C ASP A 138 3.95 -6.06 0.84
N ILE A 139 2.68 -5.85 1.18
CA ILE A 139 1.89 -6.78 1.99
C ILE A 139 1.76 -8.18 1.38
N ASP A 140 1.83 -8.29 0.05
CA ASP A 140 1.70 -9.53 -0.71
C ASP A 140 3.07 -10.19 -0.97
N GLY A 141 4.16 -9.60 -0.47
CA GLY A 141 5.53 -10.09 -0.65
C GLY A 141 6.16 -9.72 -1.99
N SER A 142 5.51 -8.86 -2.78
CA SER A 142 6.05 -8.36 -4.05
C SER A 142 7.03 -7.21 -3.81
N THR A 143 8.07 -7.12 -4.63
CA THR A 143 9.01 -5.98 -4.54
C THR A 143 8.32 -4.69 -5.00
N MET A 144 8.38 -3.65 -4.18
CA MET A 144 7.85 -2.32 -4.47
C MET A 144 8.74 -1.60 -5.49
N ARG A 145 8.61 -1.99 -6.76
CA ARG A 145 9.40 -1.52 -7.88
C ARG A 145 8.56 -0.70 -8.85
N VAL A 146 9.04 0.49 -9.19
CA VAL A 146 8.50 1.32 -10.26
C VAL A 146 9.42 1.19 -11.47
N ASN A 147 8.98 0.43 -12.48
CA ASN A 147 9.73 0.13 -13.71
C ASN A 147 8.91 0.37 -14.98
N SER A 148 7.76 1.04 -14.86
CA SER A 148 6.91 1.47 -15.96
C SER A 148 6.38 2.86 -15.68
N ASP A 149 6.14 3.62 -16.74
CA ASP A 149 5.50 4.94 -16.61
C ASP A 149 4.08 4.82 -16.08
N GLY A 150 3.67 5.82 -15.30
CA GLY A 150 2.34 5.90 -14.70
C GLY A 150 2.35 5.65 -13.20
N LEU A 151 1.16 5.39 -12.67
CA LEU A 151 0.90 5.33 -11.24
C LEU A 151 1.02 3.89 -10.74
N SER A 152 1.92 3.68 -9.79
CA SER A 152 2.09 2.46 -9.02
C SER A 152 1.52 2.65 -7.61
N THR A 153 0.81 1.66 -7.11
CA THR A 153 0.31 1.63 -5.73
C THR A 153 0.89 0.43 -5.01
N PHE A 154 1.44 0.63 -3.83
CA PHE A 154 1.95 -0.45 -2.99
C PHE A 154 1.30 -0.40 -1.61
N TYR A 155 0.91 -1.57 -1.12
CA TYR A 155 0.27 -1.71 0.18
C TYR A 155 1.29 -2.10 1.23
N LEU A 156 1.30 -1.39 2.35
CA LEU A 156 2.19 -1.68 3.45
C LEU A 156 1.55 -2.69 4.42
N PRO A 157 2.34 -3.51 5.12
CA PRO A 157 1.81 -4.38 6.16
C PRO A 157 1.10 -3.60 7.26
N LEU A 158 0.08 -4.18 7.88
CA LEU A 158 -0.67 -3.55 8.98
C LEU A 158 0.20 -3.22 10.21
N THR A 159 1.40 -3.81 10.30
CA THR A 159 2.38 -3.51 11.36
C THR A 159 2.92 -2.09 11.32
N VAL A 160 2.66 -1.31 10.26
CA VAL A 160 3.08 0.10 10.15
C VAL A 160 2.09 1.09 10.78
N VAL A 161 0.86 0.65 11.09
CA VAL A 161 -0.19 1.53 11.62
C VAL A 161 0.19 2.07 12.99
N GLY A 162 0.03 3.38 13.20
CA GLY A 162 0.38 4.05 14.46
C GLY A 162 1.87 4.17 14.73
N ARG A 163 2.72 3.84 13.75
CA ARG A 163 4.19 3.83 13.87
C ARG A 163 4.83 4.81 12.91
N GLU A 164 6.09 5.12 13.18
CA GLU A 164 6.89 5.99 12.33
C GLU A 164 7.47 5.19 11.17
N VAL A 165 7.30 5.69 9.95
CA VAL A 165 7.74 5.03 8.72
C VAL A 165 8.61 6.01 7.93
N GLN A 166 9.81 5.57 7.56
CA GLN A 166 10.67 6.31 6.63
C GLN A 166 10.85 5.52 5.35
N PHE A 167 10.80 6.20 4.21
CA PHE A 167 11.02 5.60 2.91
C PHE A 167 12.43 5.90 2.40
N ARG A 168 12.97 4.96 1.61
CA ARG A 168 14.22 5.10 0.88
C ARG A 168 13.98 4.71 -0.57
N PHE A 169 14.23 5.64 -1.48
CA PHE A 169 14.17 5.41 -2.92
C PHE A 169 15.55 5.02 -3.42
N ASN A 170 15.67 3.87 -4.03
CA ASN A 170 16.88 3.40 -4.68
C ASN A 170 16.68 3.45 -6.19
N PHE A 171 17.50 4.23 -6.87
CA PHE A 171 17.52 4.34 -8.31
C PHE A 171 18.55 3.38 -8.92
N VAL A 172 18.14 2.67 -9.97
CA VAL A 172 19.00 1.90 -10.86
C VAL A 172 18.71 2.30 -12.31
N GLY A 173 19.76 2.59 -13.08
CA GLY A 173 19.68 2.91 -14.49
C GLY A 173 20.91 2.45 -15.26
N ASP A 174 20.78 2.43 -16.58
CA ASP A 174 21.82 2.03 -17.54
C ASP A 174 22.24 3.17 -18.48
N SER A 175 21.68 4.38 -18.28
CA SER A 175 21.91 5.55 -19.14
C SER A 175 22.01 6.83 -18.34
N ALA A 176 23.07 7.60 -18.61
CA ALA A 176 23.28 8.93 -18.04
C ALA A 176 22.58 10.05 -18.83
N THR A 177 21.89 9.73 -19.93
CA THR A 177 21.19 10.73 -20.79
C THR A 177 19.71 10.44 -20.93
N ALA A 178 19.22 9.38 -20.30
CA ALA A 178 17.82 8.95 -20.30
C ALA A 178 17.46 8.51 -18.87
N PRO A 179 17.26 9.45 -17.93
CA PRO A 179 16.90 9.11 -16.57
C PRO A 179 15.43 8.68 -16.49
N PRO A 180 15.08 7.71 -15.63
CA PRO A 180 13.71 7.56 -15.15
C PRO A 180 13.43 8.55 -14.02
N GLU A 181 12.20 9.06 -13.94
CA GLU A 181 11.80 10.09 -12.99
C GLU A 181 10.73 9.56 -12.03
N LEU A 182 10.76 10.06 -10.79
CA LEU A 182 9.66 9.95 -9.83
C LEU A 182 9.02 11.32 -9.66
N ASN A 183 7.80 11.48 -10.15
CA ASN A 183 7.12 12.77 -10.22
C ASN A 183 6.10 12.96 -9.09
N TYR A 184 5.70 11.86 -8.46
CA TYR A 184 4.73 11.87 -7.39
C TYR A 184 5.08 10.81 -6.35
N PHE A 185 4.92 11.18 -5.08
CA PHE A 185 5.01 10.26 -3.96
C PHE A 185 4.07 10.74 -2.86
N GLU A 186 3.13 9.89 -2.45
CA GLU A 186 2.24 10.19 -1.33
C GLU A 186 1.97 8.92 -0.50
N PRO A 187 2.32 8.95 0.80
CA PRO A 187 1.88 7.94 1.75
C PRO A 187 0.54 8.35 2.37
N PHE A 188 -0.45 7.46 2.34
CA PHE A 188 -1.75 7.67 3.01
C PHE A 188 -2.43 6.36 3.38
N ALA A 189 -3.35 6.41 4.34
CA ALA A 189 -4.23 5.30 4.69
C ALA A 189 -5.61 5.50 4.06
N VAL A 190 -6.18 4.45 3.48
CA VAL A 190 -7.54 4.49 2.91
C VAL A 190 -8.49 3.67 3.77
N PRO A 191 -9.67 4.23 4.13
CA PRO A 191 -10.71 3.47 4.80
C PRO A 191 -11.16 2.27 3.98
N GLN A 192 -11.16 1.07 4.56
CA GLN A 192 -11.81 -0.06 3.92
C GLN A 192 -13.29 0.23 3.67
N SER A 193 -13.76 -0.11 2.47
CA SER A 193 -15.19 -0.26 2.24
C SER A 193 -15.75 -1.25 3.26
N LYS A 194 -16.90 -0.90 3.86
CA LYS A 194 -17.57 -1.73 4.87
C LYS A 194 -17.94 -3.08 4.23
N LYS A 195 -17.13 -4.12 4.50
CA LYS A 195 -17.46 -5.49 4.09
C LYS A 195 -18.75 -5.90 4.79
N VAL A 196 -19.72 -6.37 4.02
CA VAL A 196 -20.95 -6.95 4.55
C VAL A 196 -20.63 -8.38 4.97
N PRO A 197 -20.90 -8.78 6.24
CA PRO A 197 -20.64 -10.14 6.68
C PRO A 197 -21.46 -11.14 5.86
N LEU A 198 -20.82 -12.25 5.49
CA LEU A 198 -21.44 -13.41 4.86
C LEU A 198 -21.31 -14.58 5.83
N ASN A 199 -22.44 -15.16 6.22
CA ASN A 199 -22.50 -16.37 7.02
C ASN A 199 -22.66 -17.56 6.09
N THR A 200 -21.68 -18.45 6.09
CA THR A 200 -21.72 -19.67 5.28
C THR A 200 -22.10 -20.85 6.17
N LEU A 201 -23.18 -21.53 5.82
CA LEU A 201 -23.73 -22.67 6.54
C LEU A 201 -23.70 -23.90 5.62
N LEU A 202 -23.42 -25.06 6.19
CA LEU A 202 -23.55 -26.33 5.50
C LEU A 202 -24.76 -27.05 6.09
N LEU A 203 -25.77 -27.27 5.27
CA LEU A 203 -27.00 -27.96 5.65
C LEU A 203 -26.97 -29.38 5.10
N HIS A 204 -27.25 -30.35 5.95
CA HIS A 204 -27.51 -31.73 5.56
C HIS A 204 -29.02 -31.93 5.50
N LEU A 205 -29.54 -32.07 4.28
CA LEU A 205 -30.96 -32.28 4.01
C LEU A 205 -31.21 -33.78 3.94
N VAL A 206 -31.96 -34.28 4.92
CA VAL A 206 -32.30 -35.69 5.05
C VAL A 206 -33.67 -35.81 5.69
N ARG A 207 -34.40 -36.86 5.31
CA ARG A 207 -35.68 -37.19 5.94
C ARG A 207 -35.44 -37.93 7.25
N GLY A 208 -36.21 -37.60 8.28
CA GLY A 208 -36.17 -38.28 9.56
C GLY A 208 -35.10 -37.78 10.52
N ALA A 209 -34.37 -36.70 10.18
CA ALA A 209 -33.47 -36.04 11.12
C ALA A 209 -34.22 -35.59 12.38
N GLU A 210 -33.66 -35.91 13.54
CA GLU A 210 -34.18 -35.46 14.83
C GLU A 210 -33.55 -34.11 15.19
N TYR A 211 -34.39 -33.09 15.33
CA TYR A 211 -34.02 -31.77 15.81
C TYR A 211 -34.72 -31.48 17.15
N ASP A 212 -34.27 -30.46 17.88
CA ASP A 212 -34.87 -30.07 19.17
C ASP A 212 -36.37 -29.73 19.08
N MET A 213 -36.87 -29.41 17.88
CA MET A 213 -38.28 -29.08 17.62
C MET A 213 -39.11 -30.24 17.04
N GLY A 214 -38.51 -31.40 16.81
CA GLY A 214 -39.20 -32.59 16.27
C GLY A 214 -38.41 -33.31 15.17
N GLN A 215 -39.08 -34.27 14.54
CA GLN A 215 -38.49 -35.06 13.45
C GLN A 215 -38.87 -34.47 12.09
N GLU A 216 -37.91 -34.34 11.19
CA GLU A 216 -38.15 -33.84 9.83
C GLU A 216 -38.88 -34.90 8.98
N VAL A 217 -40.06 -34.54 8.49
CA VAL A 217 -40.94 -35.48 7.76
C VAL A 217 -40.79 -35.34 6.25
N ARG A 218 -40.31 -34.18 5.78
CA ARG A 218 -40.11 -33.85 4.37
C ARG A 218 -38.90 -34.58 3.81
N SER A 219 -39.00 -35.01 2.56
CA SER A 219 -37.86 -35.55 1.81
C SER A 219 -36.78 -34.47 1.59
N ALA A 220 -35.54 -34.91 1.37
CA ALA A 220 -34.45 -33.97 1.10
C ALA A 220 -34.70 -33.10 -0.15
N ALA A 221 -35.44 -33.62 -1.14
CA ALA A 221 -35.80 -32.90 -2.36
C ALA A 221 -36.83 -31.78 -2.09
N GLU A 222 -37.82 -32.04 -1.23
CA GLU A 222 -38.77 -31.03 -0.78
C GLU A 222 -38.07 -29.93 0.02
N GLN A 223 -37.16 -30.30 0.94
CA GLN A 223 -36.36 -29.34 1.70
C GLN A 223 -35.49 -28.46 0.78
N LEU A 224 -34.88 -29.03 -0.26
CA LEU A 224 -34.10 -28.26 -1.23
C LEU A 224 -34.98 -27.30 -2.04
N SER A 225 -36.20 -27.73 -2.42
CA SER A 225 -37.17 -26.89 -3.11
C SER A 225 -37.65 -25.72 -2.25
N ASP A 226 -37.84 -25.95 -0.94
CA ASP A 226 -38.17 -24.89 0.02
C ASP A 226 -37.03 -23.86 0.10
N LEU A 227 -35.77 -24.31 0.17
CA LEU A 227 -34.60 -23.42 0.17
C LEU A 227 -34.47 -22.63 -1.14
N ALA A 228 -34.77 -23.22 -2.29
CA ALA A 228 -34.78 -22.51 -3.56
C ALA A 228 -35.88 -21.44 -3.61
N THR A 229 -37.04 -21.72 -3.04
CA THR A 229 -38.13 -20.73 -2.91
C THR A 229 -37.72 -19.56 -2.02
N LEU A 230 -36.94 -19.82 -0.98
CA LEU A 230 -36.37 -18.79 -0.10
C LEU A 230 -35.30 -17.95 -0.79
N ASP A 231 -34.56 -18.51 -1.77
CA ASP A 231 -33.60 -17.75 -2.60
C ASP A 231 -34.30 -16.69 -3.46
N GLU A 232 -35.49 -17.01 -3.96
CA GLU A 232 -36.30 -16.13 -4.79
C GLU A 232 -37.11 -15.11 -3.98
N SER A 233 -37.21 -15.30 -2.66
CA SER A 233 -37.99 -14.43 -1.77
C SER A 233 -37.26 -13.12 -1.44
N SER A 234 -37.98 -12.00 -1.50
CA SER A 234 -37.46 -10.70 -1.06
C SER A 234 -37.44 -10.51 0.46
N SER A 235 -38.14 -11.39 1.19
CA SER A 235 -38.31 -11.29 2.64
C SER A 235 -37.11 -11.85 3.40
N PRO A 236 -36.68 -11.23 4.51
CA PRO A 236 -35.59 -11.76 5.31
C PRO A 236 -35.97 -13.06 6.03
N LEU A 237 -34.97 -13.91 6.20
CA LEU A 237 -34.94 -15.00 7.16
C LEU A 237 -34.54 -14.44 8.53
N VAL A 238 -35.23 -14.88 9.59
CA VAL A 238 -34.82 -14.55 10.96
C VAL A 238 -33.81 -15.60 11.42
N ALA A 239 -32.56 -15.19 11.59
CA ALA A 239 -31.53 -16.02 12.21
C ALA A 239 -31.45 -15.66 13.69
N SER A 240 -31.88 -16.58 14.55
CA SER A 240 -31.81 -16.42 16.00
C SER A 240 -30.49 -16.96 16.53
N GLY A 241 -29.69 -16.10 17.15
CA GLY A 241 -28.46 -16.50 17.81
C GLY A 241 -28.71 -17.27 19.11
N PRO A 242 -27.68 -17.95 19.66
CA PRO A 242 -27.78 -18.73 20.90
C PRO A 242 -28.15 -17.90 22.13
N TRP A 243 -28.10 -16.57 22.02
CA TRP A 243 -28.43 -15.61 23.07
C TRP A 243 -29.80 -14.93 22.87
N GLY A 244 -30.62 -15.41 21.92
CA GLY A 244 -31.95 -14.85 21.64
C GLY A 244 -31.94 -13.57 20.80
N GLU A 245 -30.84 -13.31 20.09
CA GLU A 245 -30.73 -12.19 19.17
C GLU A 245 -31.27 -12.57 17.79
N ASP A 246 -32.35 -11.91 17.37
CA ASP A 246 -32.95 -12.11 16.06
C ASP A 246 -32.33 -11.16 15.04
N THR A 247 -31.67 -11.73 14.04
CA THR A 247 -31.05 -10.97 12.94
C THR A 247 -31.73 -11.29 11.62
N ASN A 248 -32.18 -10.25 10.92
CA ASN A 248 -32.69 -10.39 9.56
C ASN A 248 -31.53 -10.68 8.59
N MET A 249 -31.58 -11.84 7.93
CA MET A 249 -30.62 -12.29 6.94
C MET A 249 -31.31 -12.59 5.62
N TRP A 250 -30.58 -12.51 4.51
CA TRP A 250 -31.08 -12.85 3.18
C TRP A 250 -30.23 -13.95 2.58
N LEU A 251 -30.87 -14.88 1.86
CA LEU A 251 -30.14 -15.83 1.03
C LEU A 251 -29.38 -15.07 -0.06
N LYS A 252 -28.11 -15.43 -0.24
CA LYS A 252 -27.26 -14.89 -1.31
C LYS A 252 -26.92 -15.94 -2.34
N SER A 253 -26.63 -17.15 -1.87
CA SER A 253 -26.38 -18.28 -2.77
C SER A 253 -26.76 -19.58 -2.09
N LEU A 254 -27.32 -20.47 -2.91
CA LEU A 254 -27.64 -21.85 -2.58
C LEU A 254 -26.86 -22.76 -3.54
N LYS A 255 -26.07 -23.70 -3.01
CA LYS A 255 -25.30 -24.63 -3.84
C LYS A 255 -25.34 -26.04 -3.26
N VAL A 256 -25.82 -27.00 -4.05
CA VAL A 256 -25.66 -28.42 -3.73
C VAL A 256 -24.18 -28.77 -3.86
N VAL A 257 -23.58 -29.23 -2.77
CA VAL A 257 -22.18 -29.64 -2.68
C VAL A 257 -22.04 -31.11 -3.00
N GLU A 258 -22.95 -31.93 -2.47
CA GLU A 258 -22.91 -33.39 -2.59
C GLU A 258 -24.31 -33.98 -2.59
N VAL A 259 -24.49 -35.07 -3.33
CA VAL A 259 -25.69 -35.91 -3.33
C VAL A 259 -25.29 -37.28 -2.82
N ILE A 260 -25.86 -37.69 -1.69
CA ILE A 260 -25.60 -39.00 -1.08
C ILE A 260 -26.80 -39.88 -1.42
N GLN A 261 -26.55 -40.95 -2.18
CA GLN A 261 -27.59 -41.86 -2.65
C GLN A 261 -27.12 -43.30 -2.46
N GLU A 262 -27.72 -43.98 -1.49
CA GLU A 262 -27.54 -45.43 -1.32
C GLU A 262 -28.64 -46.21 -2.05
N PRO A 263 -28.39 -47.46 -2.48
CA PRO A 263 -29.41 -48.33 -3.04
C PRO A 263 -30.52 -48.56 -2.01
N ASP A 264 -31.78 -48.39 -2.41
CA ASP A 264 -32.98 -48.58 -1.58
C ASP A 264 -33.23 -47.54 -0.47
N LEU A 265 -32.48 -46.43 -0.45
CA LEU A 265 -32.70 -45.29 0.45
C LEU A 265 -33.08 -44.02 -0.32
N GLU A 266 -33.78 -43.08 0.32
CA GLU A 266 -34.04 -41.75 -0.26
C GLU A 266 -32.72 -40.97 -0.41
N ALA A 267 -32.66 -40.10 -1.43
CA ALA A 267 -31.52 -39.21 -1.65
C ALA A 267 -31.34 -38.24 -0.48
N GLU A 268 -30.10 -38.01 -0.06
CA GLU A 268 -29.73 -36.95 0.86
C GLU A 268 -28.90 -35.89 0.13
N TYR A 269 -29.01 -34.64 0.57
CA TYR A 269 -28.27 -33.52 -0.03
C TYR A 269 -27.43 -32.79 1.00
N LEU A 270 -26.17 -32.55 0.66
CA LEU A 270 -25.32 -31.61 1.37
C LEU A 270 -25.35 -30.28 0.62
N VAL A 271 -25.79 -29.22 1.27
CA VAL A 271 -26.05 -27.93 0.63
C VAL A 271 -25.32 -26.82 1.35
N LEU A 272 -24.54 -26.05 0.59
CA LEU A 272 -23.91 -24.83 1.07
C LEU A 272 -24.90 -23.67 0.91
N VAL A 273 -25.11 -22.95 2.01
CA VAL A 273 -26.00 -21.81 2.09
C VAL A 273 -25.20 -20.58 2.52
N GLU A 274 -25.19 -19.54 1.70
CA GLU A 274 -24.62 -18.25 2.06
C GLU A 274 -25.73 -17.26 2.44
N LEU A 275 -25.68 -16.76 3.66
CA LEU A 275 -26.57 -15.75 4.21
C LEU A 275 -25.85 -14.41 4.35
N GLN A 276 -26.55 -13.32 4.03
CA GLN A 276 -26.01 -11.97 4.12
C GLN A 276 -26.94 -11.06 4.92
N GLU A 277 -26.38 -10.26 5.83
CA GLU A 277 -27.12 -9.12 6.40
C GLU A 277 -27.25 -8.00 5.38
N ARG A 278 -28.46 -7.52 5.11
CA ARG A 278 -28.66 -6.28 4.36
C ARG A 278 -29.00 -5.18 5.35
N LYS A 279 -28.09 -4.22 5.57
CA LYS A 279 -28.46 -2.99 6.30
C LYS A 279 -29.34 -2.16 5.36
N VAL A 280 -30.62 -2.07 5.68
CA VAL A 280 -31.50 -1.06 5.09
C VAL A 280 -30.94 0.30 5.54
N ALA A 281 -30.61 1.16 4.57
CA ALA A 281 -30.13 2.50 4.82
C ALA A 281 -31.23 3.37 5.45
#